data_AF-A0A521ETI0-F1
#
_entry.id   AF-A0A521ETI0-F1
#
_cell.length_a   1.000
_cell.length_b   1.000
_cell.length_c   1.000
_cell.angle_alpha   90.00
_cell.angle_beta   90.00
_cell.angle_gamma   90.00
#
_symmetry.space_group_name_H-M   'P 1'
#
loop_
_entity.id
_entity.type
_entity.pdbx_description
1 polymer ?
#
loop_
_entity_poly.entity_id
_entity_poly.type
_entity_poly.pdbx_seq_one_letter_code
_entity_poly.pdbx_strand_id
1 'polypeptide(L)'
;MKKTLLFIILIYYIIPVFCFAQNQNREYQDLGQAFGYLNGQEITLAKIEKEFPSLGNDIKLAKIEFGLSFGNAEKNIENNLKDLLGDQFEEYKSNLLEQTENMLSSQEITEELAIDFINKVKRRSDGEIESPVLETLLIYQYSDFPVSEFNDGYAITYSTQNHQKSKGLDIRIKIPESWKNEEADRPNIVQKFISKNGTGKEIIQIIVKEIPTNDYQFTKSDIDEFYSGEMMKEMLPDESKFIEAKKIVLDNNSGGQIIFEQNIQRLDILVKTKAVEYSTIIDNKMILLQCTVSSVDDENLDSRFEKYFPLFKQVANSLVFMNQY
;
A
#
# COMPACT_ATOMS: atom_id res chain seq x y z
N MET A 1 8.58 -5.47 -38.51
CA MET A 1 8.03 -6.17 -37.32
C MET A 1 9.05 -6.42 -36.17
N LYS A 2 10.15 -5.64 -36.07
CA LYS A 2 11.10 -5.70 -34.93
C LYS A 2 11.52 -4.31 -34.38
N LYS A 3 10.88 -3.23 -34.84
CA LYS A 3 11.16 -1.85 -34.38
C LYS A 3 10.05 -1.22 -33.53
N THR A 4 8.87 -1.85 -33.48
CA THR A 4 7.72 -1.37 -32.70
C THR A 4 7.75 -1.81 -31.23
N LEU A 5 8.71 -2.66 -30.85
CA LEU A 5 8.90 -3.15 -29.48
C LEU A 5 9.98 -2.38 -28.71
N LEU A 6 10.37 -1.18 -29.18
CA LEU A 6 11.26 -0.27 -28.44
C LEU A 6 10.47 0.73 -27.56
N PHE A 7 9.14 0.63 -27.55
CA PHE A 7 8.23 1.56 -26.87
C PHE A 7 8.13 1.31 -25.34
N ILE A 8 8.73 0.23 -24.83
CA ILE A 8 8.52 -0.23 -23.43
C ILE A 8 9.82 -0.26 -22.60
N ILE A 9 11.00 -0.32 -23.21
CA ILE A 9 12.24 -0.66 -22.46
C ILE A 9 13.07 0.58 -22.04
N LEU A 10 12.93 1.75 -22.67
CA LEU A 10 13.91 2.83 -22.48
C LEU A 10 13.57 3.88 -21.41
N ILE A 11 12.34 3.94 -20.89
CA ILE A 11 12.01 4.85 -19.76
C ILE A 11 12.60 4.34 -18.43
N TYR A 12 13.06 3.08 -18.38
CA TYR A 12 13.64 2.45 -17.19
C TYR A 12 15.10 2.85 -16.88
N TYR A 13 15.81 3.57 -17.76
CA TYR A 13 17.28 3.70 -17.68
C TYR A 13 17.83 5.12 -17.49
N ILE A 14 17.03 6.09 -17.04
CA ILE A 14 17.55 7.42 -16.68
C ILE A 14 17.52 7.58 -15.16
N ILE A 15 18.54 7.04 -14.49
CA ILE A 15 18.86 7.43 -13.10
C ILE A 15 20.28 8.03 -13.11
N PRO A 16 20.45 9.34 -12.86
CA PRO A 16 21.76 9.86 -12.47
C PRO A 16 22.14 9.25 -11.11
N VAL A 17 23.27 8.55 -11.09
CA VAL A 17 23.84 7.94 -9.87
C VAL A 17 24.29 9.06 -8.93
N PHE A 18 23.42 9.46 -8.00
CA PHE A 18 23.81 10.19 -6.79
C PHE A 18 23.67 9.24 -5.59
N CYS A 19 24.81 8.88 -5.01
CA CYS A 19 24.87 8.09 -3.78
C CYS A 19 24.34 8.91 -2.60
N PHE A 20 23.05 8.75 -2.29
CA PHE A 20 22.46 9.07 -0.99
C PHE A 20 22.04 7.77 -0.29
N ALA A 21 21.95 7.80 1.04
CA ALA A 21 21.77 6.64 1.94
C ALA A 21 20.63 5.69 1.49
N GLN A 22 20.79 4.38 1.70
CA GLN A 22 19.98 3.31 1.08
C GLN A 22 18.45 3.50 1.09
N ASN A 23 17.85 4.08 2.14
CA ASN A 23 16.40 4.35 2.19
C ASN A 23 15.99 5.66 1.48
N GLN A 24 16.76 6.74 1.63
CA GLN A 24 16.57 7.97 0.84
C GLN A 24 16.77 7.70 -0.66
N ASN A 25 17.66 6.76 -1.00
CA ASN A 25 17.91 6.35 -2.37
C ASN A 25 16.66 5.71 -3.01
N ARG A 26 15.92 4.88 -2.27
CA ARG A 26 14.71 4.24 -2.80
C ARG A 26 13.54 5.20 -2.94
N GLU A 27 13.26 6.02 -1.92
CA GLU A 27 12.17 7.01 -1.99
C GLU A 27 12.42 8.03 -3.13
N TYR A 28 13.66 8.49 -3.28
CA TYR A 28 14.06 9.35 -4.39
C TYR A 28 13.87 8.67 -5.76
N GLN A 29 14.27 7.40 -5.90
CA GLN A 29 14.09 6.63 -7.14
C GLN A 29 12.61 6.46 -7.50
N ASP A 30 11.79 6.05 -6.54
CA ASP A 30 10.35 5.80 -6.74
C ASP A 30 9.63 7.10 -7.13
N LEU A 31 9.92 8.20 -6.42
CA LEU A 31 9.40 9.54 -6.73
C LEU A 31 9.87 10.05 -8.10
N GLY A 32 11.16 9.92 -8.40
CA GLY A 32 11.74 10.36 -9.67
C GLY A 32 11.16 9.59 -10.86
N GLN A 33 10.98 8.27 -10.72
CA GLN A 33 10.36 7.43 -11.74
C GLN A 33 8.89 7.83 -11.97
N ALA A 34 8.10 8.01 -10.91
CA ALA A 34 6.71 8.42 -11.03
C ALA A 34 6.57 9.83 -11.61
N PHE A 35 7.43 10.77 -11.20
CA PHE A 35 7.46 12.12 -11.76
C PHE A 35 7.80 12.12 -13.25
N GLY A 36 8.82 11.36 -13.67
CA GLY A 36 9.15 11.18 -15.08
C GLY A 36 8.02 10.53 -15.89
N TYR A 37 7.34 9.55 -15.30
CA TYR A 37 6.18 8.92 -15.92
C TYR A 37 5.03 9.91 -16.18
N LEU A 38 4.69 10.73 -15.18
CA LEU A 38 3.64 11.74 -15.28
C LEU A 38 3.97 12.80 -16.35
N ASN A 39 5.17 13.37 -16.28
CA ASN A 39 5.61 14.39 -17.25
C ASN A 39 5.76 13.82 -18.66
N GLY A 40 6.27 12.59 -18.80
CA GLY A 40 6.38 11.93 -20.10
C GLY A 40 5.02 11.71 -20.77
N GLN A 41 4.00 11.40 -19.98
CA GLN A 41 2.62 11.32 -20.49
C GLN A 41 2.13 12.68 -20.99
N GLU A 42 2.29 13.74 -20.19
CA GLU A 42 1.84 15.08 -20.55
C GLU A 42 2.54 15.64 -21.79
N ILE A 43 3.87 15.46 -21.90
CA ILE A 43 4.64 15.88 -23.08
C ILE A 43 4.19 15.10 -24.32
N THR A 44 3.95 13.78 -24.18
CA THR A 44 3.48 12.96 -25.31
C THR A 44 2.10 13.42 -25.78
N LEU A 45 1.16 13.70 -24.86
CA LEU A 45 -0.15 14.24 -25.21
C LEU A 45 -0.06 15.62 -25.87
N ALA A 46 0.82 16.50 -25.38
CA ALA A 46 1.04 17.82 -25.98
C ALA A 46 1.61 17.73 -27.40
N LYS A 47 2.52 16.79 -27.66
CA LYS A 47 3.03 16.51 -29.00
C LYS A 47 1.93 16.00 -29.92
N ILE A 48 1.12 15.04 -29.46
CA ILE A 48 -0.01 14.51 -30.23
C ILE A 48 -1.02 15.62 -30.55
N GLU A 49 -1.35 16.49 -29.60
CA GLU A 49 -2.29 17.60 -29.81
C GLU A 49 -1.79 18.57 -30.90
N LYS A 50 -0.47 18.80 -30.96
CA LYS A 50 0.16 19.64 -31.98
C LYS A 50 0.16 19.00 -33.36
N GLU A 51 0.41 17.70 -33.46
CA GLU A 51 0.50 16.97 -34.74
C GLU A 51 -0.89 16.57 -35.29
N PHE A 52 -1.85 16.29 -34.40
CA PHE A 52 -3.20 15.84 -34.73
C PHE A 52 -4.27 16.68 -34.01
N PRO A 53 -4.50 17.95 -34.41
CA PRO A 53 -5.45 18.83 -33.72
C PRO A 53 -6.90 18.32 -33.66
N SER A 54 -7.28 17.42 -34.57
CA SER A 54 -8.58 16.73 -34.57
C SER A 54 -8.83 15.91 -33.30
N LEU A 55 -7.76 15.40 -32.66
CA LEU A 55 -7.83 14.59 -31.44
C LEU A 55 -7.92 15.42 -30.15
N GLY A 56 -7.91 16.75 -30.23
CA GLY A 56 -7.81 17.63 -29.06
C GLY A 56 -8.90 17.42 -27.99
N ASN A 57 -10.13 17.05 -28.38
CA ASN A 57 -11.19 16.74 -27.41
C ASN A 57 -10.93 15.43 -26.65
N ASP A 58 -10.45 14.39 -27.34
CA ASP A 58 -10.13 13.11 -26.72
C ASP A 58 -8.93 13.22 -25.78
N ILE A 59 -7.94 14.05 -26.14
CA ILE A 59 -6.78 14.37 -25.29
C ILE A 59 -7.25 15.07 -24.02
N LYS A 60 -8.10 16.11 -24.14
CA LYS A 60 -8.63 16.82 -22.97
C LYS A 60 -9.41 15.90 -22.05
N LEU A 61 -10.24 15.02 -22.61
CA LEU A 61 -10.98 14.05 -21.82
C LEU A 61 -10.03 13.10 -21.08
N ALA A 62 -9.02 12.55 -21.76
CA ALA A 62 -8.03 11.66 -21.13
C ALA A 62 -7.25 12.36 -20.00
N LYS A 63 -6.86 13.63 -20.18
CA LYS A 63 -6.21 14.42 -19.12
C LYS A 63 -7.12 14.64 -17.91
N ILE A 64 -8.40 14.92 -18.15
CA ILE A 64 -9.38 15.11 -17.06
C ILE A 64 -9.58 13.80 -16.29
N GLU A 65 -9.81 12.68 -16.98
CA GLU A 65 -10.00 11.36 -16.37
C GLU A 65 -8.77 10.97 -15.52
N PHE A 66 -7.58 11.14 -16.07
CA PHE A 66 -6.34 10.88 -15.35
C PHE A 66 -6.16 11.82 -14.14
N GLY A 67 -6.39 13.12 -14.31
CA GLY A 67 -6.27 14.11 -13.24
C GLY A 67 -7.27 13.91 -12.11
N LEU A 68 -8.49 13.42 -12.40
CA LEU A 68 -9.46 13.04 -11.37
C LEU A 68 -8.97 11.86 -10.52
N SER A 69 -8.22 10.94 -11.13
CA SER A 69 -7.74 9.72 -10.46
C SER A 69 -6.43 9.93 -9.70
N PHE A 70 -5.49 10.70 -10.27
CA PHE A 70 -4.12 10.83 -9.77
C PHE A 70 -3.61 12.29 -9.61
N GLY A 71 -4.49 13.29 -9.68
CA GLY A 71 -4.09 14.70 -9.57
C GLY A 71 -3.48 15.08 -8.21
N ASN A 72 -3.90 14.44 -7.11
CA ASN A 72 -3.26 14.67 -5.81
C ASN A 72 -1.87 14.02 -5.78
N ALA A 73 -1.71 12.83 -6.37
CA ALA A 73 -0.41 12.18 -6.50
C ALA A 73 0.60 13.06 -7.22
N GLU A 74 0.23 13.64 -8.37
CA GLU A 74 1.12 14.53 -9.14
C GLU A 74 1.65 15.68 -8.29
N LYS A 75 0.74 16.41 -7.62
CA LYS A 75 1.10 17.52 -6.75
C LYS A 75 1.98 17.07 -5.58
N ASN A 76 1.63 15.96 -4.94
CA ASN A 76 2.33 15.47 -3.77
C ASN A 76 3.71 14.93 -4.12
N ILE A 77 3.87 14.24 -5.25
CA ILE A 77 5.16 13.77 -5.76
C ILE A 77 6.07 14.96 -6.07
N GLU A 78 5.57 15.99 -6.76
CA GLU A 78 6.37 17.19 -7.06
C GLU A 78 6.83 17.89 -5.77
N ASN A 79 5.94 18.05 -4.79
CA ASN A 79 6.30 18.68 -3.51
C ASN A 79 7.35 17.85 -2.75
N ASN A 80 7.21 16.53 -2.70
CA ASN A 80 8.19 15.67 -2.02
C ASN A 80 9.55 15.69 -2.73
N LEU A 81 9.58 15.75 -4.06
CA LEU A 81 10.84 15.93 -4.80
C LEU A 81 11.47 17.30 -4.54
N LYS A 82 10.66 18.37 -4.43
CA LYS A 82 11.16 19.70 -4.02
C LYS A 82 11.79 19.66 -2.63
N ASP A 83 11.13 19.00 -1.68
CA ASP A 83 11.64 18.87 -0.32
C ASP A 83 12.94 18.05 -0.26
N LEU A 84 13.06 17.00 -1.08
CA LEU A 84 14.24 16.15 -1.16
C LEU A 84 15.43 16.82 -1.87
N LEU A 85 15.18 17.57 -2.95
CA LEU A 85 16.22 18.14 -3.81
C LEU A 85 16.56 19.60 -3.47
N GLY A 86 15.68 20.30 -2.75
CA GLY A 86 15.83 21.73 -2.46
C GLY A 86 16.06 22.55 -3.71
N ASP A 87 17.11 23.37 -3.70
CA ASP A 87 17.46 24.27 -4.80
C ASP A 87 17.78 23.54 -6.12
N GLN A 88 18.12 22.24 -6.08
CA GLN A 88 18.42 21.44 -7.28
C GLN A 88 17.17 20.97 -8.03
N PHE A 89 15.98 21.14 -7.45
CA PHE A 89 14.74 20.62 -8.04
C PHE A 89 14.45 21.21 -9.43
N GLU A 90 14.61 22.52 -9.62
CA GLU A 90 14.30 23.16 -10.91
C GLU A 90 15.27 22.72 -12.01
N GLU A 91 16.55 22.55 -11.68
CA GLU A 91 17.54 21.99 -12.62
C GLU A 91 17.20 20.53 -12.97
N TYR A 92 16.87 19.70 -11.97
CA TYR A 92 16.43 18.33 -12.17
C TYR A 92 15.20 18.25 -13.10
N LYS A 93 14.18 19.06 -12.83
CA LYS A 93 12.95 19.14 -13.63
C LYS A 93 13.24 19.57 -15.06
N SER A 94 14.01 20.64 -15.25
CA SER A 94 14.39 21.14 -16.58
C SER A 94 15.13 20.07 -17.39
N ASN A 95 16.12 19.41 -16.78
CA ASN A 95 16.89 18.35 -17.45
C ASN A 95 16.01 17.16 -17.84
N LEU A 96 15.09 16.74 -16.97
CA LEU A 96 14.17 15.64 -17.25
C LEU A 96 13.23 15.97 -18.41
N LEU A 97 12.64 17.18 -18.41
CA LEU A 97 11.74 17.64 -19.47
C LEU A 97 12.48 17.73 -20.82
N GLU A 98 13.67 18.35 -20.84
CA GLU A 98 14.48 18.48 -22.06
C GLU A 98 14.87 17.11 -22.63
N GLN A 99 15.33 16.18 -21.78
CA GLN A 99 15.67 14.82 -22.22
C GLN A 99 14.45 14.10 -22.81
N THR A 100 13.29 14.25 -22.18
CA THR A 100 12.03 13.63 -22.62
C THR A 100 11.58 14.20 -23.96
N GLU A 101 11.60 15.53 -24.12
CA GLU A 101 11.27 16.21 -25.38
C GLU A 101 12.22 15.83 -26.51
N ASN A 102 13.53 15.74 -26.23
CA ASN A 102 14.53 15.33 -27.22
C ASN A 102 14.31 13.89 -27.68
N MET A 103 14.02 12.98 -26.75
CA MET A 103 13.70 11.59 -27.08
C MET A 103 12.44 11.51 -27.96
N LEU A 104 11.38 12.22 -27.59
CA LEU A 104 10.12 12.23 -28.34
C LEU A 104 10.25 12.90 -29.70
N SER A 105 11.01 13.98 -29.82
CA SER A 105 11.20 14.73 -31.07
C SER A 105 11.79 13.88 -32.19
N SER A 106 12.61 12.88 -31.84
CA SER A 106 13.20 11.94 -32.79
C SER A 106 12.23 10.87 -33.32
N GLN A 107 11.02 10.78 -32.77
CA GLN A 107 10.03 9.75 -33.12
C GLN A 107 8.93 10.30 -34.04
N GLU A 108 8.62 9.54 -35.09
CA GLU A 108 7.43 9.76 -35.91
C GLU A 108 6.21 9.15 -35.20
N ILE A 109 5.17 9.95 -34.98
CA ILE A 109 3.89 9.50 -34.41
C ILE A 109 2.87 9.42 -35.55
N THR A 110 2.25 8.26 -35.72
CA THR A 110 1.12 8.10 -36.65
C THR A 110 -0.19 8.41 -35.92
N GLU A 111 -1.24 8.76 -36.65
CA GLU A 111 -2.57 9.02 -36.06
C GLU A 111 -3.11 7.80 -35.28
N GLU A 112 -2.84 6.59 -35.78
CA GLU A 112 -3.17 5.33 -35.08
C GLU A 112 -2.45 5.22 -33.73
N LEU A 113 -1.14 5.48 -33.69
CA LEU A 113 -0.37 5.48 -32.44
C LEU A 113 -0.82 6.57 -31.47
N ALA A 114 -1.24 7.72 -31.99
CA ALA A 114 -1.80 8.81 -31.20
C ALA A 114 -3.11 8.38 -30.52
N ILE A 115 -4.04 7.76 -31.26
CA ILE A 115 -5.30 7.24 -30.73
C ILE A 115 -5.04 6.16 -29.67
N ASP A 116 -4.14 5.22 -29.95
CA ASP A 116 -3.76 4.17 -29.01
C ASP A 116 -3.17 4.73 -27.72
N PHE A 117 -2.31 5.76 -27.83
CA PHE A 117 -1.73 6.41 -26.66
C PHE A 117 -2.80 7.13 -25.82
N ILE A 118 -3.72 7.87 -26.46
CA ILE A 118 -4.83 8.52 -25.74
C ILE A 118 -5.67 7.48 -24.98
N ASN A 119 -6.04 6.38 -25.64
CA ASN A 119 -6.78 5.28 -25.00
C ASN A 119 -5.96 4.62 -23.88
N LYS A 120 -4.64 4.54 -24.02
CA LYS A 120 -3.75 4.08 -22.95
C LYS A 120 -3.79 5.02 -21.75
N VAL A 121 -3.81 6.34 -21.95
CA VAL A 121 -3.95 7.32 -20.84
C VAL A 121 -5.28 7.16 -20.13
N LYS A 122 -6.38 6.94 -20.86
CA LYS A 122 -7.69 6.65 -20.27
C LYS A 122 -7.65 5.37 -19.42
N ARG A 123 -7.13 4.26 -19.94
CA ARG A 123 -6.97 3.03 -19.15
C ARG A 123 -6.09 3.21 -17.91
N ARG A 124 -5.07 4.07 -18.00
CA ARG A 124 -4.22 4.41 -16.86
C ARG A 124 -4.97 5.18 -15.79
N SER A 125 -6.02 5.94 -16.10
CA SER A 125 -6.86 6.55 -15.05
C SER A 125 -7.59 5.51 -14.22
N ASP A 126 -7.87 4.34 -14.80
CA ASP A 126 -8.48 3.21 -14.11
C ASP A 126 -7.44 2.32 -13.37
N GLY A 127 -6.19 2.77 -13.29
CA GLY A 127 -5.12 2.04 -12.60
C GLY A 127 -4.33 1.06 -13.46
N GLU A 128 -4.51 1.01 -14.80
CA GLU A 128 -3.66 0.20 -15.68
C GLU A 128 -2.25 0.81 -15.86
N ILE A 129 -1.48 0.82 -14.76
CA ILE A 129 -0.14 1.40 -14.64
C ILE A 129 0.80 0.31 -14.12
N GLU A 130 1.99 0.21 -14.70
CA GLU A 130 2.97 -0.80 -14.31
C GLU A 130 3.62 -0.47 -12.95
N SER A 131 3.86 -1.51 -12.15
CA SER A 131 4.62 -1.42 -10.89
C SER A 131 6.09 -1.02 -11.17
N PRO A 132 6.73 -0.19 -10.32
CA PRO A 132 6.22 0.35 -9.04
C PRO A 132 5.48 1.69 -9.17
N VAL A 133 5.23 2.19 -10.39
CA VAL A 133 4.67 3.52 -10.59
C VAL A 133 3.26 3.63 -10.02
N LEU A 134 2.43 2.60 -10.22
CA LEU A 134 1.08 2.58 -9.66
C LEU A 134 1.11 2.72 -8.14
N GLU A 135 1.92 1.92 -7.44
CA GLU A 135 2.04 1.96 -5.99
C GLU A 135 2.50 3.33 -5.51
N THR A 136 3.49 3.95 -6.17
CA THR A 136 3.91 5.31 -5.87
C THR A 136 2.76 6.31 -6.05
N LEU A 137 2.03 6.25 -7.17
CA LEU A 137 0.89 7.12 -7.40
C LEU A 137 -0.18 6.94 -6.30
N LEU A 138 -0.51 5.70 -5.91
CA LEU A 138 -1.48 5.42 -4.85
C LEU A 138 -1.01 5.96 -3.48
N ILE A 139 0.27 5.76 -3.12
CA ILE A 139 0.86 6.27 -1.87
C ILE A 139 0.67 7.78 -1.75
N TYR A 140 0.95 8.52 -2.83
CA TYR A 140 0.88 9.97 -2.83
C TYR A 140 -0.52 10.51 -3.17
N GLN A 141 -1.39 9.73 -3.81
CA GLN A 141 -2.80 10.07 -4.03
C GLN A 141 -3.59 10.04 -2.71
N TYR A 142 -3.37 9.01 -1.91
CA TYR A 142 -4.13 8.73 -0.69
C TYR A 142 -3.36 9.05 0.59
N SER A 143 -2.29 9.83 0.47
CA SER A 143 -1.38 10.14 1.58
C SER A 143 -2.12 10.70 2.78
N ASP A 144 -3.16 11.52 2.59
CA ASP A 144 -3.89 12.18 3.69
C ASP A 144 -4.95 11.28 4.32
N PHE A 145 -5.61 10.44 3.50
CA PHE A 145 -6.67 9.53 3.90
C PHE A 145 -6.44 8.12 3.33
N PRO A 146 -5.56 7.30 3.96
CA PRO A 146 -5.16 5.99 3.40
C PRO A 146 -6.31 5.01 3.18
N VAL A 147 -7.41 5.15 3.92
CA VAL A 147 -8.61 4.32 3.74
C VAL A 147 -9.28 4.51 2.38
N SER A 148 -9.10 5.68 1.75
CA SER A 148 -9.73 5.97 0.46
C SER A 148 -9.17 5.11 -0.67
N GLU A 149 -7.88 4.74 -0.62
CA GLU A 149 -7.29 3.77 -1.57
C GLU A 149 -8.12 2.49 -1.62
N PHE A 150 -8.43 1.95 -0.44
CA PHE A 150 -9.21 0.73 -0.29
C PHE A 150 -10.67 0.91 -0.75
N ASN A 151 -11.29 2.05 -0.43
CA ASN A 151 -12.67 2.33 -0.78
C ASN A 151 -12.87 2.55 -2.28
N ASP A 152 -11.87 3.12 -2.95
CA ASP A 152 -11.88 3.37 -4.40
C ASP A 152 -11.58 2.10 -5.22
N GLY A 153 -11.29 0.98 -4.54
CA GLY A 153 -11.14 -0.33 -5.17
C GLY A 153 -9.68 -0.74 -5.43
N TYR A 154 -8.70 0.08 -5.06
CA TYR A 154 -7.28 -0.24 -5.14
C TYR A 154 -6.87 -1.17 -4.00
N ALA A 155 -7.38 -2.40 -4.05
CA ALA A 155 -7.11 -3.44 -3.07
C ALA A 155 -6.96 -4.80 -3.72
N ILE A 156 -5.89 -5.50 -3.36
CA ILE A 156 -5.60 -6.87 -3.77
C ILE A 156 -6.19 -7.86 -2.77
N THR A 157 -6.64 -9.02 -3.25
CA THR A 157 -7.08 -10.12 -2.38
C THR A 157 -5.93 -11.06 -2.11
N TYR A 158 -5.60 -11.25 -0.83
CA TYR A 158 -4.68 -12.28 -0.36
C TYR A 158 -5.47 -13.49 0.14
N SER A 159 -4.96 -14.70 -0.11
CA SER A 159 -5.52 -15.96 0.41
C SER A 159 -4.43 -16.79 1.06
N THR A 160 -4.74 -17.40 2.20
CA THR A 160 -3.85 -18.35 2.87
C THR A 160 -4.00 -19.78 2.38
N GLN A 161 -4.77 -20.02 1.31
CA GLN A 161 -4.97 -21.34 0.74
C GLN A 161 -3.62 -22.02 0.47
N ASN A 162 -3.44 -23.22 1.01
CA ASN A 162 -2.20 -24.02 0.96
C ASN A 162 -0.98 -23.42 1.70
N HIS A 163 -1.14 -22.33 2.46
CA HIS A 163 -0.05 -21.74 3.22
C HIS A 163 0.22 -22.56 4.51
N GLN A 164 1.43 -23.11 4.67
CA GLN A 164 1.73 -24.02 5.78
C GLN A 164 1.48 -23.40 7.18
N LYS A 165 1.87 -22.13 7.37
CA LYS A 165 1.68 -21.41 8.64
C LYS A 165 0.21 -21.10 8.97
N SER A 166 -0.72 -21.27 8.02
CA SER A 166 -2.15 -21.09 8.25
C SER A 166 -2.80 -22.26 9.00
N LYS A 167 -2.08 -23.38 9.15
CA LYS A 167 -2.53 -24.58 9.88
C LYS A 167 -3.88 -25.11 9.37
N GLY A 168 -4.08 -25.07 8.05
CA GLY A 168 -5.27 -25.57 7.38
C GLY A 168 -6.45 -24.59 7.29
N LEU A 169 -6.29 -23.36 7.78
CA LEU A 169 -7.28 -22.29 7.60
C LEU A 169 -7.08 -21.61 6.24
N ASP A 170 -8.16 -21.47 5.48
CA ASP A 170 -8.21 -20.62 4.28
C ASP A 170 -8.88 -19.29 4.64
N ILE A 171 -8.03 -18.28 4.84
CA ILE A 171 -8.39 -16.91 5.16
C ILE A 171 -8.21 -16.11 3.87
N ARG A 172 -9.26 -15.38 3.48
CA ARG A 172 -9.18 -14.35 2.45
C ARG A 172 -9.28 -12.97 3.09
N ILE A 173 -8.47 -12.04 2.61
CA ILE A 173 -8.47 -10.67 3.10
C ILE A 173 -8.07 -9.72 1.97
N LYS A 174 -8.62 -8.52 1.96
CA LYS A 174 -8.20 -7.47 1.05
C LYS A 174 -7.16 -6.57 1.71
N ILE A 175 -6.15 -6.17 0.94
CA ILE A 175 -5.04 -5.30 1.37
C ILE A 175 -4.88 -4.21 0.31
N PRO A 176 -4.58 -2.95 0.68
CA PRO A 176 -4.38 -1.91 -0.33
C PRO A 176 -3.22 -2.25 -1.26
N GLU A 177 -3.37 -1.90 -2.53
CA GLU A 177 -2.43 -2.28 -3.59
C GLU A 177 -1.05 -1.64 -3.42
N SER A 178 -0.98 -0.49 -2.75
CA SER A 178 0.27 0.20 -2.39
C SER A 178 1.10 -0.48 -1.29
N TRP A 179 0.61 -1.59 -0.72
CA TRP A 179 1.28 -2.30 0.38
C TRP A 179 2.06 -3.50 -0.15
N LYS A 180 3.27 -3.70 0.40
CA LYS A 180 4.13 -4.81 0.01
C LYS A 180 3.88 -6.04 0.85
N ASN A 181 3.64 -7.15 0.16
CA ASN A 181 3.53 -8.48 0.73
C ASN A 181 4.94 -9.02 1.05
N GLU A 182 5.16 -9.49 2.28
CA GLU A 182 6.38 -10.19 2.68
C GLU A 182 6.06 -11.39 3.57
N GLU A 183 6.64 -12.54 3.24
CA GLU A 183 6.57 -13.70 4.13
C GLU A 183 7.38 -13.42 5.39
N ALA A 184 6.82 -13.74 6.55
CA ALA A 184 7.49 -13.53 7.82
C ALA A 184 8.32 -14.75 8.26
N ASP A 185 9.51 -14.51 8.80
CA ASP A 185 10.40 -15.58 9.28
C ASP A 185 9.88 -16.32 10.52
N ARG A 186 8.96 -15.70 11.27
CA ARG A 186 8.44 -16.28 12.53
C ARG A 186 7.41 -17.38 12.23
N PRO A 187 7.42 -18.50 12.98
CA PRO A 187 6.67 -19.71 12.64
C PRO A 187 5.14 -19.55 12.62
N ASN A 188 4.58 -18.58 13.36
CA ASN A 188 3.13 -18.37 13.45
C ASN A 188 2.63 -17.12 12.69
N ILE A 189 3.53 -16.34 12.08
CA ILE A 189 3.13 -15.21 11.25
C ILE A 189 2.93 -15.74 9.84
N VAL A 190 1.67 -15.78 9.42
CA VAL A 190 1.28 -16.30 8.10
C VAL A 190 1.74 -15.34 7.02
N GLN A 191 1.48 -14.04 7.20
CA GLN A 191 1.83 -13.03 6.23
C GLN A 191 2.02 -11.66 6.90
N LYS A 192 2.92 -10.85 6.33
CA LYS A 192 3.12 -9.45 6.69
C LYS A 192 2.89 -8.57 5.47
N PHE A 193 2.24 -7.44 5.67
CA PHE A 193 2.05 -6.38 4.69
C PHE A 193 2.64 -5.09 5.25
N ILE A 194 3.49 -4.42 4.47
CA ILE A 194 4.17 -3.19 4.87
C ILE A 194 3.74 -2.05 3.95
N SER A 195 3.32 -0.92 4.54
CA SER A 195 2.92 0.28 3.81
C SER A 195 4.05 0.87 2.94
N LYS A 196 3.71 1.84 2.09
CA LYS A 196 4.65 2.52 1.18
C LYS A 196 5.51 1.56 0.36
N ASN A 197 4.88 0.58 -0.28
CA ASN A 197 5.54 -0.45 -1.08
C ASN A 197 6.73 -1.12 -0.37
N GLY A 198 6.61 -1.36 0.94
CA GLY A 198 7.62 -2.07 1.74
C GLY A 198 8.60 -1.18 2.51
N THR A 199 8.43 0.15 2.49
CA THR A 199 9.35 1.09 3.17
C THR A 199 8.72 1.81 4.36
N GLY A 200 7.40 1.67 4.54
CA GLY A 200 6.66 2.39 5.55
C GLY A 200 6.78 1.79 6.96
N LYS A 201 6.20 2.51 7.92
CA LYS A 201 6.23 2.17 9.36
C LYS A 201 4.91 1.58 9.85
N GLU A 202 3.98 1.38 8.94
CA GLU A 202 2.68 0.78 9.17
C GLU A 202 2.67 -0.65 8.63
N ILE A 203 2.21 -1.57 9.47
CA ILE A 203 2.31 -2.99 9.21
C ILE A 203 0.98 -3.65 9.54
N ILE A 204 0.54 -4.55 8.66
CA ILE A 204 -0.58 -5.47 8.90
C ILE A 204 -0.01 -6.89 8.91
N GLN A 205 -0.38 -7.70 9.89
CA GLN A 205 0.08 -9.09 10.02
C GLN A 205 -1.08 -10.02 10.30
N ILE A 206 -1.03 -11.20 9.66
CA ILE A 206 -1.91 -12.32 9.96
C ILE A 206 -1.12 -13.33 10.77
N ILE A 207 -1.63 -13.67 11.95
CA ILE A 207 -1.01 -14.62 12.86
C ILE A 207 -2.02 -15.72 13.17
N VAL A 208 -1.58 -16.97 13.10
CA VAL A 208 -2.41 -18.13 13.46
C VAL A 208 -1.68 -18.93 14.53
N LYS A 209 -2.29 -19.03 15.71
CA LYS A 209 -1.77 -19.81 16.85
C LYS A 209 -2.73 -20.95 17.17
N GLU A 210 -2.19 -22.11 17.53
CA GLU A 210 -3.02 -23.17 18.10
C GLU A 210 -3.11 -22.95 19.60
N ILE A 211 -4.30 -23.14 20.15
CA ILE A 211 -4.52 -23.11 21.59
C ILE A 211 -4.38 -24.56 22.08
N PRO A 212 -3.45 -24.86 23.01
CA PRO A 212 -3.32 -26.19 23.57
C PRO A 212 -4.51 -26.45 24.52
N THR A 213 -5.41 -27.35 24.12
CA THR A 213 -6.67 -27.59 24.83
C THR A 213 -6.81 -28.97 25.47
N ASN A 214 -5.79 -29.84 25.40
CA ASN A 214 -5.87 -31.23 25.90
C ASN A 214 -7.18 -31.92 25.45
N ASP A 215 -7.45 -31.90 24.14
CA ASP A 215 -8.65 -32.42 23.47
C ASP A 215 -9.98 -31.68 23.74
N TYR A 216 -9.99 -30.62 24.55
CA TYR A 216 -11.16 -29.75 24.69
C TYR A 216 -11.41 -28.95 23.41
N GLN A 217 -12.68 -28.78 23.02
CA GLN A 217 -13.09 -27.94 21.89
C GLN A 217 -13.86 -26.74 22.41
N PHE A 218 -13.42 -25.53 22.05
CA PHE A 218 -14.09 -24.31 22.50
C PHE A 218 -15.54 -24.26 21.98
N THR A 219 -16.48 -24.10 22.89
CA THR A 219 -17.88 -23.81 22.58
C THR A 219 -18.07 -22.33 22.26
N LYS A 220 -19.20 -21.98 21.65
CA LYS A 220 -19.56 -20.57 21.43
C LYS A 220 -19.60 -19.77 22.73
N SER A 221 -20.05 -20.38 23.82
CA SER A 221 -20.10 -19.73 25.15
C SER A 221 -18.69 -19.43 25.66
N ASP A 222 -17.76 -20.37 25.49
CA ASP A 222 -16.37 -20.17 25.92
C ASP A 222 -15.71 -19.03 25.14
N ILE A 223 -15.95 -18.98 23.82
CA ILE A 223 -15.42 -17.90 22.97
C ILE A 223 -16.06 -16.56 23.35
N ASP A 224 -17.36 -16.55 23.63
CA ASP A 224 -18.08 -15.34 24.05
C ASP A 224 -17.60 -14.80 25.40
N GLU A 225 -17.26 -15.69 26.34
CA GLU A 225 -16.65 -15.37 27.63
C GLU A 225 -15.19 -14.92 27.46
N PHE A 226 -14.43 -15.58 26.58
CA PHE A 226 -13.06 -15.22 26.24
C PHE A 226 -12.95 -13.77 25.76
N TYR A 227 -13.93 -13.31 24.97
CA TYR A 227 -14.03 -11.92 24.51
C TYR A 227 -14.82 -11.00 25.46
N SER A 228 -14.92 -11.36 26.73
CA SER A 228 -15.30 -10.44 27.81
C SER A 228 -14.14 -9.47 28.14
N GLY A 229 -14.47 -8.28 28.66
CA GLY A 229 -13.52 -7.16 28.76
C GLY A 229 -12.25 -7.41 29.58
N GLU A 230 -12.30 -8.26 30.61
CA GLU A 230 -11.13 -8.53 31.47
C GLU A 230 -10.19 -9.58 30.86
N MET A 231 -10.71 -10.69 30.31
CA MET A 231 -9.87 -11.71 29.64
C MET A 231 -9.11 -11.16 28.44
N MET A 232 -9.71 -10.22 27.69
CA MET A 232 -9.02 -9.56 26.58
C MET A 232 -7.77 -8.78 27.02
N LYS A 233 -7.75 -8.21 28.24
CA LYS A 233 -6.55 -7.51 28.74
C LYS A 233 -5.41 -8.48 29.03
N GLU A 234 -5.72 -9.70 29.48
CA GLU A 234 -4.74 -10.75 29.77
C GLU A 234 -4.07 -11.30 28.50
N MET A 235 -4.64 -11.05 27.32
CA MET A 235 -4.03 -11.43 26.04
C MET A 235 -2.87 -10.52 25.63
N LEU A 236 -2.78 -9.33 26.23
CA LEU A 236 -1.74 -8.38 25.86
C LEU A 236 -0.36 -8.89 26.28
N PRO A 237 0.68 -8.68 25.46
CA PRO A 237 2.04 -8.94 25.88
C PRO A 237 2.39 -8.19 27.17
N ASP A 238 3.29 -8.76 27.97
CA ASP A 238 3.85 -8.08 29.13
C ASP A 238 4.37 -6.68 28.74
N GLU A 239 4.23 -5.73 29.67
CA GLU A 239 4.62 -4.32 29.50
C GLU A 239 3.83 -3.53 28.45
N SER A 240 2.75 -4.11 27.89
CA SER A 240 1.83 -3.37 27.04
C SER A 240 0.94 -2.44 27.87
N LYS A 241 0.72 -1.22 27.36
CA LYS A 241 -0.24 -0.27 27.90
C LYS A 241 -1.57 -0.45 27.18
N PHE A 242 -2.55 -1.02 27.89
CA PHE A 242 -3.93 -1.13 27.44
C PHE A 242 -4.56 0.25 27.18
N ILE A 243 -5.31 0.39 26.09
CA ILE A 243 -6.08 1.60 25.76
C ILE A 243 -7.57 1.31 25.73
N GLU A 244 -8.00 0.36 24.88
CA GLU A 244 -9.41 0.05 24.66
C GLU A 244 -9.55 -1.43 24.29
N ALA A 245 -10.63 -2.07 24.73
CA ALA A 245 -11.06 -3.33 24.15
C ALA A 245 -12.57 -3.33 23.95
N LYS A 246 -13.02 -3.99 22.89
CA LYS A 246 -14.44 -4.19 22.61
C LYS A 246 -14.67 -5.54 21.95
N LYS A 247 -15.80 -6.14 22.28
CA LYS A 247 -16.32 -7.32 21.58
C LYS A 247 -16.81 -6.92 20.19
N ILE A 248 -16.50 -7.73 19.19
CA ILE A 248 -16.87 -7.52 17.79
C ILE A 248 -17.32 -8.85 17.15
N VAL A 249 -17.72 -8.76 15.89
CA VAL A 249 -17.97 -9.91 15.02
C VAL A 249 -17.02 -9.84 13.84
N LEU A 250 -16.29 -10.92 13.56
CA LEU A 250 -15.41 -11.08 12.39
C LEU A 250 -15.94 -12.23 11.54
N ASP A 251 -16.45 -11.92 10.34
CA ASP A 251 -17.07 -12.89 9.42
C ASP A 251 -18.00 -13.88 10.15
N ASN A 252 -19.00 -13.36 10.87
CA ASN A 252 -19.97 -14.13 11.67
C ASN A 252 -19.43 -14.85 12.92
N ASN A 253 -18.16 -14.67 13.28
CA ASN A 253 -17.56 -15.27 14.48
C ASN A 253 -17.39 -14.23 15.59
N SER A 254 -17.61 -14.66 16.83
CA SER A 254 -17.35 -13.83 18.00
C SER A 254 -15.86 -13.49 18.08
N GLY A 255 -15.54 -12.23 18.33
CA GLY A 255 -14.18 -11.73 18.29
C GLY A 255 -13.94 -10.56 19.22
N GLY A 256 -12.66 -10.18 19.34
CA GLY A 256 -12.20 -9.04 20.10
C GLY A 256 -11.46 -8.04 19.23
N GLN A 257 -11.64 -6.76 19.51
CA GLN A 257 -10.74 -5.69 19.09
C GLN A 257 -10.04 -5.14 20.33
N ILE A 258 -8.72 -5.10 20.33
CA ILE A 258 -7.92 -4.52 21.42
C ILE A 258 -6.97 -3.46 20.84
N ILE A 259 -6.92 -2.29 21.47
CA ILE A 259 -5.98 -1.21 21.16
C ILE A 259 -5.01 -1.09 22.34
N PHE A 260 -3.72 -1.06 22.02
CA PHE A 260 -2.66 -0.97 23.02
C PHE A 260 -1.40 -0.29 22.47
N GLU A 261 -0.54 0.13 23.37
CA GLU A 261 0.81 0.61 23.09
C GLU A 261 1.84 -0.37 23.66
N GLN A 262 2.95 -0.54 22.97
CA GLN A 262 4.07 -1.35 23.46
C GLN A 262 5.40 -0.75 23.02
N ASN A 263 6.37 -0.81 23.92
CA ASN A 263 7.77 -0.54 23.63
C ASN A 263 8.50 -1.87 23.41
N ILE A 264 9.08 -2.07 22.23
CA ILE A 264 9.77 -3.29 21.86
C ILE A 264 11.27 -2.99 21.77
N GLN A 265 12.06 -3.52 22.71
CA GLN A 265 13.51 -3.47 22.64
C GLN A 265 14.04 -4.51 21.64
N ARG A 266 14.83 -4.08 20.67
CA ARG A 266 15.60 -4.95 19.77
C ARG A 266 17.05 -4.54 19.79
N LEU A 267 17.88 -5.33 20.49
CA LEU A 267 19.28 -5.01 20.76
C LEU A 267 19.40 -3.64 21.45
N ASP A 268 19.91 -2.64 20.76
CA ASP A 268 20.11 -1.26 21.19
C ASP A 268 18.99 -0.30 20.73
N ILE A 269 18.04 -0.79 19.93
CA ILE A 269 16.95 0.02 19.37
C ILE A 269 15.67 -0.20 20.17
N LEU A 270 15.08 0.88 20.67
CA LEU A 270 13.74 0.89 21.24
C LEU A 270 12.72 1.28 20.16
N VAL A 271 11.78 0.38 19.86
CA VAL A 271 10.71 0.65 18.89
C VAL A 271 9.41 0.87 19.66
N LYS A 272 8.86 2.08 19.57
CA LYS A 272 7.53 2.38 20.09
C LYS A 272 6.49 1.95 19.06
N THR A 273 5.44 1.28 19.52
CA THR A 273 4.36 0.79 18.68
C THR A 273 3.01 1.14 19.28
N LYS A 274 2.06 1.49 18.42
CA LYS A 274 0.64 1.57 18.75
C LYS A 274 -0.12 0.66 17.81
N ALA A 275 -0.93 -0.23 18.37
CA ALA A 275 -1.52 -1.35 17.66
C ALA A 275 -3.02 -1.41 17.85
N VAL A 276 -3.72 -1.91 16.83
CA VAL A 276 -5.02 -2.54 16.97
C VAL A 276 -4.88 -4.00 16.58
N GLU A 277 -5.39 -4.88 17.42
CA GLU A 277 -5.49 -6.31 17.14
C GLU A 277 -6.96 -6.70 17.04
N TYR A 278 -7.31 -7.38 15.95
CA TYR A 278 -8.58 -8.05 15.76
C TYR A 278 -8.36 -9.54 15.92
N SER A 279 -9.18 -10.22 16.71
CA SER A 279 -9.02 -11.64 16.94
C SER A 279 -10.33 -12.41 16.97
N THR A 280 -10.26 -13.68 16.58
CA THR A 280 -11.32 -14.68 16.76
C THR A 280 -10.71 -16.06 16.97
N ILE A 281 -11.52 -17.03 17.41
CA ILE A 281 -11.13 -18.42 17.63
C ILE A 281 -12.00 -19.32 16.74
N ILE A 282 -11.34 -20.14 15.92
CA ILE A 282 -11.98 -21.12 15.04
C ILE A 282 -11.20 -22.43 15.13
N ASP A 283 -11.88 -23.56 15.38
CA ASP A 283 -11.27 -24.90 15.49
C ASP A 283 -10.03 -24.95 16.38
N ASN A 284 -10.16 -24.39 17.60
CA ASN A 284 -9.09 -24.21 18.60
C ASN A 284 -7.85 -23.43 18.11
N LYS A 285 -7.99 -22.66 17.03
CA LYS A 285 -6.94 -21.78 16.53
C LYS A 285 -7.35 -20.34 16.78
N MET A 286 -6.44 -19.59 17.38
CA MET A 286 -6.56 -18.15 17.52
C MET A 286 -6.03 -17.50 16.25
N ILE A 287 -6.88 -16.75 15.58
CA ILE A 287 -6.52 -15.92 14.43
C ILE A 287 -6.41 -14.49 14.91
N LEU A 288 -5.26 -13.87 14.65
CA LEU A 288 -5.00 -12.47 14.96
C LEU A 288 -4.70 -11.73 13.66
N LEU A 289 -5.43 -10.64 13.42
CA LEU A 289 -5.06 -9.61 12.47
C LEU A 289 -4.53 -8.43 13.28
N GLN A 290 -3.21 -8.26 13.27
CA GLN A 290 -2.53 -7.20 14.01
C GLN A 290 -2.13 -6.08 13.06
N CYS A 291 -2.58 -4.86 13.35
CA CYS A 291 -2.25 -3.67 12.60
C CYS A 291 -1.50 -2.70 13.49
N THR A 292 -0.30 -2.28 13.10
CA THR A 292 0.58 -1.45 13.92
C THR A 292 1.04 -0.21 13.17
N VAL A 293 1.18 0.89 13.90
CA VAL A 293 2.04 2.01 13.52
C VAL A 293 3.24 2.03 14.46
N SER A 294 4.43 2.33 13.93
CA SER A 294 5.67 2.26 14.71
C SER A 294 6.55 3.49 14.52
N SER A 295 7.43 3.75 15.49
CA SER A 295 8.54 4.67 15.35
C SER A 295 9.74 4.20 16.19
N VAL A 296 10.94 4.53 15.71
CA VAL A 296 12.21 4.35 16.44
C VAL A 296 12.60 5.62 17.21
N ASP A 297 11.89 6.72 16.95
CA ASP A 297 12.05 8.00 17.62
C ASP A 297 10.99 8.13 18.73
N ASP A 298 11.17 9.06 19.67
CA ASP A 298 10.17 9.38 20.70
C ASP A 298 9.00 10.21 20.13
N GLU A 299 8.44 9.73 19.04
CA GLU A 299 7.30 10.32 18.35
C GLU A 299 5.99 9.97 19.08
N ASN A 300 5.04 10.91 19.09
CA ASN A 300 3.66 10.57 19.44
C ASN A 300 2.99 9.86 18.25
N LEU A 301 2.58 8.61 18.46
CA LEU A 301 1.95 7.77 17.44
C LEU A 301 0.45 8.02 17.26
N ASP A 302 -0.19 8.84 18.10
CA ASP A 302 -1.65 9.06 18.11
C ASP A 302 -2.18 9.51 16.74
N SER A 303 -1.62 10.60 16.19
CA SER A 303 -2.07 11.15 14.90
C SER A 303 -1.87 10.16 13.74
N ARG A 304 -0.72 9.46 13.71
CA ARG A 304 -0.46 8.41 12.70
C ARG A 304 -1.44 7.26 12.86
N PHE A 305 -1.70 6.81 14.09
CA PHE A 305 -2.65 5.75 14.36
C PHE A 305 -4.07 6.14 13.96
N GLU A 306 -4.55 7.33 14.34
CA GLU A 306 -5.87 7.84 13.98
C GLU A 306 -6.07 7.93 12.46
N LYS A 307 -5.03 8.32 11.73
CA LYS A 307 -5.02 8.36 10.27
C LYS A 307 -5.19 6.99 9.62
N TYR A 308 -4.52 5.96 10.14
CA TYR A 308 -4.55 4.60 9.58
C TYR A 308 -5.66 3.71 10.15
N PHE A 309 -6.21 4.05 11.32
CA PHE A 309 -7.21 3.22 11.99
C PHE A 309 -8.47 2.94 11.14
N PRO A 310 -9.03 3.89 10.35
CA PRO A 310 -10.10 3.59 9.42
C PRO A 310 -9.73 2.54 8.37
N LEU A 311 -8.50 2.58 7.85
CA LEU A 311 -8.00 1.58 6.91
C LEU A 311 -7.88 0.21 7.59
N PHE A 312 -7.31 0.15 8.78
CA PHE A 312 -7.19 -1.10 9.55
C PHE A 312 -8.54 -1.77 9.79
N LYS A 313 -9.59 -0.98 10.07
CA LYS A 313 -10.96 -1.48 10.17
C LYS A 313 -11.48 -2.05 8.86
N GLN A 314 -11.25 -1.38 7.72
CA GLN A 314 -11.70 -1.89 6.42
C GLN A 314 -11.01 -3.19 6.03
N VAL A 315 -9.70 -3.28 6.29
CA VAL A 315 -8.94 -4.53 6.10
C VAL A 315 -9.53 -5.65 6.98
N ALA A 316 -9.78 -5.39 8.27
CA ALA A 316 -10.40 -6.36 9.17
C ALA A 316 -11.82 -6.78 8.72
N ASN A 317 -12.63 -5.83 8.25
CA ASN A 317 -13.98 -6.09 7.73
C ASN A 317 -13.98 -6.92 6.43
N SER A 318 -12.87 -6.93 5.69
CA SER A 318 -12.73 -7.70 4.46
C SER A 318 -12.29 -9.16 4.68
N LEU A 319 -12.01 -9.51 5.94
CA LEU A 319 -11.57 -10.84 6.32
C LEU A 319 -12.72 -11.84 6.15
N VAL A 320 -12.45 -12.95 5.48
CA VAL A 320 -13.39 -14.06 5.27
C VAL A 320 -12.69 -15.38 5.58
N PHE A 321 -13.34 -16.24 6.36
CA PHE A 321 -12.92 -17.60 6.67
C PHE A 321 -13.62 -18.60 5.75
N MET A 322 -12.93 -19.03 4.69
CA MET A 322 -13.53 -19.85 3.64
C MET A 322 -13.98 -21.22 4.13
N ASN A 323 -13.41 -21.75 5.22
CA ASN A 323 -13.81 -23.02 5.82
C ASN A 323 -15.29 -23.07 6.28
N GLN A 324 -15.98 -21.93 6.32
CA GLN A 324 -17.38 -21.80 6.77
C GLN A 324 -18.41 -21.93 5.62
N TYR A 325 -17.95 -21.96 4.36
CA TYR A 325 -18.78 -21.96 3.15
C TYR A 325 -18.50 -23.20 2.29
#